data_AF-A0A661KHL4-F1
#
_entry.id   AF-A0A661KHL4-F1
#
_cell.length_a   1.000
_cell.length_b   1.000
_cell.length_c   1.000
_cell.angle_alpha   90.00
_cell.angle_beta   90.00
_cell.angle_gamma   90.00
#
_symmetry.space_group_name_H-M   'P 1'
#
loop_
_entity.id
_entity.type
_entity.pdbx_description
1 polymer ?
#
loop_
_entity_poly.entity_id
_entity_poly.type
_entity_poly.pdbx_seq_one_letter_code
_entity_poly.pdbx_strand_id
1 'polypeptide(L)'
;LPLEKVEAIADGRIFSGEQALALGLVDKLGNLEDTIELAAKMAGIKGKPHVVYARKRRPSIFDYFIDEVVQRLRQKAQDIHPHLNYIWYR
;
A
#
# COMPACT_ATOMS: atom_id res chain seq x y z
N LEU A 1 -7.13 21.77 3.38
CA LEU A 1 -7.88 22.24 2.19
C LEU A 1 -9.38 22.11 2.46
N PRO A 2 -10.22 23.07 2.06
CA PRO A 2 -11.68 22.95 2.11
C PRO A 2 -12.19 21.82 1.20
N LEU A 3 -13.29 21.17 1.58
CA LEU A 3 -13.85 20.02 0.85
C LEU A 3 -14.14 20.35 -0.62
N GLU A 4 -14.78 21.49 -0.91
CA GLU A 4 -15.10 21.94 -2.27
C GLU A 4 -13.85 22.02 -3.18
N LYS A 5 -12.71 22.45 -2.64
CA LYS A 5 -11.45 22.53 -3.39
C LYS A 5 -10.85 21.15 -3.66
N VAL A 6 -11.03 20.20 -2.73
CA VAL A 6 -10.59 18.82 -2.88
C VAL A 6 -11.43 18.12 -3.94
N GLU A 7 -12.75 18.27 -3.91
CA GLU A 7 -13.66 17.69 -4.91
C GLU A 7 -13.32 18.14 -6.34
N ALA A 8 -12.94 19.40 -6.53
CA ALA A 8 -12.54 19.93 -7.83
C ALA A 8 -11.25 19.33 -8.41
N ILE A 9 -10.39 18.72 -7.58
CA ILE A 9 -9.07 18.18 -7.98
C ILE A 9 -8.93 16.67 -7.74
N ALA A 10 -9.94 16.02 -7.15
CA ALA A 10 -9.95 14.59 -6.82
C ALA A 10 -10.57 13.73 -7.95
N ASP A 11 -10.23 14.03 -9.20
CA ASP A 11 -10.72 13.35 -10.41
C ASP A 11 -9.81 12.21 -10.89
N GLY A 12 -8.71 11.95 -10.18
CA GLY A 12 -7.72 10.91 -10.50
C GLY A 12 -6.58 11.36 -11.43
N ARG A 13 -6.52 12.65 -11.79
CA ARG A 13 -5.41 13.19 -12.58
C ARG A 13 -4.09 13.16 -11.82
N ILE A 14 -3.00 13.05 -12.58
CA ILE A 14 -1.63 13.13 -12.06
C ILE A 14 -1.21 14.60 -11.98
N PHE A 15 -0.57 14.97 -10.88
CA PHE A 15 0.05 16.29 -10.69
C PHE A 15 1.56 16.15 -10.56
N SER A 16 2.30 17.09 -11.14
CA SER A 16 3.72 17.26 -10.80
C SER A 16 3.86 17.74 -9.36
N GLY A 17 5.07 17.60 -8.79
CA GLY A 17 5.33 18.14 -7.45
C GLY A 17 5.02 19.64 -7.34
N GLU A 18 5.41 20.42 -8.35
CA GLU A 18 5.14 21.87 -8.39
C GLU A 18 3.64 22.18 -8.43
N GLN A 19 2.88 21.43 -9.23
CA GLN A 19 1.42 21.57 -9.29
C GLN A 19 0.78 21.18 -7.95
N ALA A 20 1.23 20.09 -7.35
CA ALA A 20 0.76 19.65 -6.04
C ALA A 20 1.05 20.69 -4.94
N LEU A 21 2.22 21.35 -5.00
CA LEU A 21 2.57 22.42 -4.07
C LEU A 21 1.65 23.64 -4.27
N ALA A 22 1.43 24.06 -5.53
CA ALA A 22 0.55 25.18 -5.85
C ALA A 22 -0.91 24.94 -5.43
N LEU A 23 -1.36 23.68 -5.46
CA LEU A 23 -2.69 23.25 -5.03
C LEU A 23 -2.78 23.00 -3.51
N GLY A 24 -1.66 23.04 -2.78
CA GLY A 24 -1.60 22.76 -1.35
C GLY A 24 -1.80 21.28 -1.00
N LEU A 25 -1.54 20.38 -1.95
CA LEU A 25 -1.56 18.92 -1.75
C LEU A 25 -0.29 18.40 -1.05
N VAL A 26 0.82 19.15 -1.14
CA VAL A 26 2.08 18.89 -0.45
C VAL A 26 2.58 20.17 0.22
N ASP A 27 3.35 20.04 1.30
CA ASP A 27 3.83 21.19 2.08
C ASP A 27 5.09 21.83 1.48
N LYS A 28 5.98 21.02 0.89
CA LYS A 28 7.28 21.47 0.39
C LYS A 28 7.83 20.55 -0.70
N LEU A 29 8.59 21.13 -1.63
CA LEU A 29 9.44 20.40 -2.57
C LEU A 29 10.83 20.15 -1.99
N GLY A 30 11.35 18.95 -2.20
CA GLY A 30 12.67 18.55 -1.75
C GLY A 30 12.93 17.07 -2.03
N ASN A 31 14.14 16.63 -1.69
CA ASN A 31 14.52 15.23 -1.74
C ASN A 31 14.35 14.56 -0.37
N LEU A 32 14.85 13.33 -0.27
CA LEU A 32 14.78 12.55 0.96
C LEU A 32 15.64 13.17 2.07
N GLU A 33 16.83 13.66 1.74
CA GLU A 33 17.76 14.30 2.68
C GLU A 33 17.13 15.56 3.31
N ASP A 34 16.50 16.41 2.50
CA ASP A 34 15.77 17.60 2.96
C ASP A 34 14.67 17.22 3.96
N THR A 35 13.97 16.12 3.67
CA THR A 35 12.89 15.60 4.51
C THR A 35 13.42 15.05 5.84
N ILE A 36 14.54 14.32 5.81
CA ILE A 36 15.20 13.77 7.01
C ILE A 36 15.69 14.91 7.91
N GLU A 37 16.33 15.94 7.35
CA GLU A 37 16.81 17.09 8.12
C GLU A 37 15.65 17.87 8.74
N LEU A 38 14.60 18.13 7.96
CA LEU A 38 13.40 18.80 8.46
C LEU A 38 12.74 18.03 9.61
N ALA A 39 12.57 16.71 9.44
CA ALA A 39 12.01 15.85 10.47
C ALA A 39 12.89 15.80 11.73
N ALA A 40 14.21 15.73 11.58
CA ALA A 40 15.15 15.75 12.70
C ALA A 40 15.08 17.08 13.47
N LYS A 41 14.98 18.20 12.75
CA LYS A 41 14.80 19.54 13.33
C LYS A 41 13.49 19.66 14.09
N MET A 42 12.38 19.16 13.52
CA MET A 42 11.07 19.15 14.16
C MET A 42 11.03 18.27 15.41
N ALA A 43 11.76 17.14 15.39
CA ALA A 43 11.87 16.22 16.51
C ALA A 43 12.95 16.62 17.55
N GLY A 44 13.71 17.69 17.31
CA GLY A 44 14.78 18.14 18.21
C GLY A 44 15.99 17.20 18.28
N ILE A 45 16.22 16.36 17.27
CA ILE A 45 17.35 15.42 17.21
C ILE A 45 18.64 16.22 16.97
N LYS A 46 19.65 16.00 17.82
CA LYS A 46 20.98 16.59 17.65
C LYS A 46 21.88 15.64 16.87
N GLY A 47 22.59 16.17 15.88
CA GLY A 47 23.48 15.39 15.02
C GLY A 47 22.73 14.60 13.94
N LYS A 48 23.40 13.58 13.38
CA LYS A 48 22.85 12.82 12.25
C LYS A 48 21.75 11.86 12.74
N PRO A 49 20.49 11.98 12.25
CA PRO A 49 19.42 11.08 12.63
C PRO A 49 19.68 9.67 12.10
N HIS A 50 19.28 8.65 12.87
CA HIS A 50 19.30 7.27 12.42
C HIS A 50 18.05 6.97 11.59
N VAL A 51 18.22 6.77 10.29
CA VAL A 51 17.12 6.48 9.37
C VAL A 51 16.87 4.98 9.31
N VAL A 52 15.66 4.55 9.66
CA VAL A 52 15.24 3.15 9.58
C VAL A 52 14.38 2.96 8.33
N TYR A 53 14.77 2.01 7.49
CA TYR A 53 13.99 1.61 6.32
C TYR A 53 13.06 0.47 6.68
N ALA A 54 11.81 0.53 6.19
CA ALA A 54 10.87 -0.57 6.32
C ALA A 54 11.48 -1.85 5.74
N ARG A 55 11.53 -2.92 6.54
CA ARG A 55 11.99 -4.22 6.05
C ARG A 55 11.01 -4.71 5.00
N LYS A 56 11.50 -5.04 3.80
CA LYS A 56 10.70 -5.81 2.84
C LYS A 56 10.30 -7.12 3.52
N ARG A 57 9.00 -7.41 3.59
CA ARG A 57 8.50 -8.70 4.07
C ARG A 57 9.09 -9.78 3.16
N ARG A 58 10.03 -10.56 3.69
CA ARG A 58 10.47 -11.79 3.03
C ARG A 58 9.57 -12.91 3.55
N PRO A 59 8.89 -13.66 2.68
CA PRO A 59 8.15 -14.83 3.12
C PRO A 59 9.09 -15.74 3.91
N SER A 60 8.65 -16.13 5.10
CA SER A 60 9.35 -17.06 5.96
C SER A 60 9.24 -18.48 5.41
N ILE A 61 10.10 -19.39 5.86
CA ILE A 61 9.99 -20.83 5.57
C ILE A 61 8.59 -21.36 5.99
N PHE A 62 8.02 -20.83 7.07
CA PHE A 62 6.65 -21.14 7.49
C PHE A 62 5.58 -20.66 6.52
N ASP A 63 5.77 -19.52 5.85
CA ASP A 63 4.80 -19.02 4.87
C ASP A 63 4.70 -20.01 3.69
N TYR A 64 5.83 -20.56 3.23
CA TYR A 64 5.85 -21.59 2.20
C TYR A 64 5.16 -22.90 2.63
N PHE A 65 5.36 -23.30 3.89
CA PHE A 65 4.69 -24.47 4.45
C PHE A 65 3.16 -24.29 4.51
N ILE A 66 2.71 -23.13 5.02
CA ILE A 66 1.27 -22.80 5.09
C ILE A 66 0.66 -22.72 3.69
N ASP A 67 1.35 -22.11 2.72
CA ASP A 67 0.89 -22.05 1.34
C ASP A 67 0.69 -23.46 0.75
N GLU A 68 1.61 -24.40 0.99
CA GLU A 68 1.44 -25.79 0.53
C GLU A 68 0.21 -26.45 1.16
N VAL A 69 -0.01 -26.26 2.46
CA VAL A 69 -1.19 -26.78 3.17
C VAL A 69 -2.48 -26.18 2.62
N VAL A 70 -2.52 -24.86 2.42
CA VAL A 70 -3.68 -24.16 1.86
C VAL A 70 -3.98 -24.64 0.44
N GLN A 71 -2.97 -24.85 -0.41
CA GLN A 71 -3.17 -25.36 -1.75
C GLN A 71 -3.74 -26.78 -1.76
N ARG A 72 -3.26 -27.66 -0.86
CA ARG A 72 -3.83 -29.01 -0.70
C ARG A 72 -5.28 -28.99 -0.23
N LEU A 73 -5.64 -28.08 0.67
CA LEU A 73 -7.03 -27.89 1.10
C LEU A 73 -7.90 -27.32 0.00
N ARG A 74 -7.38 -26.37 -0.78
CA ARG A 74 -8.08 -25.80 -1.94
C ARG A 74 -8.35 -26.85 -3.01
N GLN A 75 -7.38 -27.71 -3.32
CA GLN A 75 -7.55 -28.81 -4.25
C GLN A 75 -8.66 -29.76 -3.78
N LYS A 76 -8.60 -30.20 -2.52
CA LYS A 76 -9.65 -31.05 -1.94
C LYS A 76 -11.03 -30.38 -1.93
N ALA A 77 -11.11 -29.10 -1.62
CA ALA A 77 -12.38 -28.37 -1.64
C ALA A 77 -12.93 -28.20 -3.05
N GLN A 78 -12.06 -28.03 -4.06
CA GLN A 78 -12.44 -27.99 -5.46
C GLN A 78 -12.89 -29.36 -5.98
N ASP A 79 -12.26 -30.45 -5.52
CA ASP A 79 -12.68 -31.82 -5.81
C ASP A 79 -14.05 -32.16 -5.19
N ILE A 80 -14.45 -31.45 -4.13
CA ILE A 80 -15.75 -31.60 -3.46
C ILE A 80 -16.87 -30.82 -4.17
N HIS A 81 -16.61 -30.05 -5.23
CA HIS A 81 -17.70 -29.50 -6.04
C HIS A 81 -18.45 -30.63 -6.76
N PRO A 82 -19.70 -30.95 -6.38
CA PRO A 82 -20.49 -31.88 -7.15
C PRO A 82 -20.82 -31.18 -8.47
N HIS A 83 -20.56 -31.86 -9.59
CA HIS A 83 -21.06 -31.42 -10.88
C HIS A 83 -22.58 -31.25 -10.75
N LEU A 84 -23.06 -30.00 -10.78
CA LEU A 84 -24.48 -29.68 -10.71
C LEU A 84 -25.13 -30.18 -12.00
N ASN A 85 -25.50 -31.46 -12.02
CA ASN A 85 -26.34 -32.04 -13.06
C ASN A 85 -27.78 -31.65 -12.78
N TYR A 86 -28.28 -30.68 -13.54
CA TYR A 86 -29.71 -30.35 -13.58
C TYR A 86 -30.44 -31.47 -14.34
N ILE A 87 -31.08 -32.38 -13.61
CA ILE A 87 -32.06 -33.31 -14.18
C ILE A 87 -33.43 -32.63 -14.12
N TRP A 88 -33.93 -32.19 -15.28
CA TRP A 88 -35.29 -31.70 -15.45
C TRP A 88 -36.28 -32.87 -15.50
N TYR A 89 -37.27 -32.90 -14.62
CA TYR A 89 -38.42 -33.79 -14.73
C TYR A 89 -39.46 -33.18 -15.67
N ARG A 90 -39.92 -34.01 -16.61
CA ARG A 90 -40.94 -33.72 -17.64
C ARG A 90 -42.33 -33.58 -17.04
#